data_AF-A0A7X6VST1-F1
#
_entry.id   AF-A0A7X6VST1-F1
#
_cell.length_a   1.000
_cell.length_b   1.000
_cell.length_c   1.000
_cell.angle_alpha   90.00
_cell.angle_beta   90.00
_cell.angle_gamma   90.00
#
_symmetry.space_group_name_H-M   'P 1'
#
loop_
_entity.id
_entity.type
_entity.pdbx_description
1 polymer ?
#
loop_
_entity_poly.entity_id
_entity_poly.type
_entity_poly.pdbx_seq_one_letter_code
_entity_poly.pdbx_strand_id
1 'polypeptide(L)'
;MEKLKLNLFEIILGLSEALDLVSPIVANHHKRVAYIAGAIGQEIGLPEDIQRQLVLAGSVHDIGGLTVEERLSALKFEDELAKEHAEIGYCLLSIFEPLKPVAEIV
;
A
#
# COMPACT_ATOMS: atom_id res chain seq x y z
N MET A 1 4.97 1.59 32.73
CA MET A 1 5.54 1.11 31.45
C MET A 1 5.67 2.31 30.53
N GLU A 2 6.88 2.63 30.08
CA GLU A 2 7.10 3.62 29.02
C GLU A 2 6.39 3.17 27.74
N LYS A 3 5.64 4.06 27.11
CA LYS A 3 5.02 3.79 25.81
C LYS A 3 6.10 3.85 24.74
N LEU A 4 6.27 2.77 23.99
CA LEU A 4 7.16 2.72 22.84
C LEU A 4 6.68 3.74 21.79
N LYS A 5 7.55 4.68 21.41
CA LYS A 5 7.29 5.60 20.29
C LYS A 5 7.72 4.90 19.01
N LEU A 6 6.76 4.53 18.18
CA LEU A 6 6.99 3.88 16.90
C LEU A 6 6.74 4.85 15.75
N ASN A 7 7.60 4.80 14.74
CA ASN A 7 7.39 5.50 13.49
C ASN A 7 6.58 4.60 12.55
N LEU A 8 5.28 4.90 12.38
CA LEU A 8 4.40 4.12 11.51
C LEU A 8 4.94 4.01 10.08
N PHE A 9 5.59 5.06 9.58
CA PHE A 9 6.16 5.05 8.24
C PHE A 9 7.28 4.01 8.07
N GLU A 10 8.16 3.86 9.07
CA GLU A 10 9.23 2.86 9.03
C GLU A 10 8.68 1.43 9.05
N ILE A 11 7.61 1.20 9.82
CA ILE A 11 6.93 -0.10 9.86
C ILE A 11 6.32 -0.42 8.49
N ILE A 12 5.61 0.54 7.90
CA ILE A 12 4.98 0.39 6.59
C ILE A 12 6.01 0.19 5.50
N LEU A 13 7.15 0.88 5.56
CA LEU A 13 8.24 0.69 4.61
C LEU A 13 8.84 -0.73 4.70
N GLY A 14 9.04 -1.25 5.91
CA GLY A 14 9.49 -2.63 6.09
C GLY A 14 8.49 -3.66 5.57
N LEU A 15 7.19 -3.41 5.74
CA LEU A 15 6.14 -4.26 5.18
C LEU A 15 6.12 -4.20 3.64
N SER A 16 6.25 -3.00 3.07
CA SER A 16 6.36 -2.77 1.64
C SER A 16 7.53 -3.55 1.01
N GLU A 17 8.69 -3.53 1.69
CA GLU A 17 9.85 -4.33 1.27
C GLU A 17 9.57 -5.82 1.34
N ALA A 18 8.89 -6.32 2.37
CA ALA A 18 8.52 -7.72 2.48
C ALA A 18 7.55 -8.14 1.36
N LEU A 19 6.60 -7.29 0.99
CA LEU A 19 5.68 -7.53 -0.14
C LEU A 19 6.43 -7.60 -1.48
N ASP A 20 7.45 -6.77 -1.68
CA ASP A 20 8.30 -6.81 -2.88
C ASP A 20 9.12 -8.11 -3.00
N LEU A 21 9.38 -8.83 -1.88
CA LEU A 21 10.14 -10.09 -1.91
C LEU A 21 9.41 -11.25 -2.60
N VAL A 22 8.10 -11.12 -2.83
CA VAL A 22 7.29 -12.14 -3.51
C VAL A 22 7.80 -12.44 -4.92
N SER A 23 8.37 -11.44 -5.62
CA SER A 23 9.01 -11.65 -6.92
C SER A 23 10.04 -10.56 -7.25
N PRO A 24 11.22 -10.92 -7.80
CA PRO A 24 12.18 -9.94 -8.27
C PRO A 24 11.63 -8.94 -9.30
N ILE A 25 10.59 -9.31 -10.05
CA ILE A 25 9.96 -8.47 -11.07
C ILE A 25 9.27 -7.25 -10.45
N VAL A 26 8.74 -7.38 -9.23
CA VAL A 26 8.06 -6.29 -8.51
C VAL A 26 8.99 -5.55 -7.55
N ALA A 27 10.30 -5.77 -7.61
CA ALA A 27 11.23 -5.08 -6.72
C ALA A 27 11.08 -3.54 -6.80
N ASN A 28 10.98 -2.91 -5.63
CA ASN A 28 10.74 -1.47 -5.44
C ASN A 28 9.46 -0.95 -6.12
N HIS A 29 8.51 -1.82 -6.51
CA HIS A 29 7.29 -1.40 -7.19
C HIS A 29 6.48 -0.47 -6.28
N HIS A 30 6.16 -0.91 -5.07
CA HIS A 30 5.35 -0.15 -4.14
C HIS A 30 6.00 1.19 -3.76
N LYS A 31 7.33 1.22 -3.58
CA LYS A 31 8.07 2.47 -3.30
C LYS A 31 7.97 3.49 -4.44
N ARG A 32 8.06 3.03 -5.70
CA ARG A 32 7.90 3.91 -6.87
C ARG A 32 6.47 4.44 -6.96
N VAL A 33 5.48 3.57 -6.77
CA VAL A 33 4.05 3.97 -6.77
C VAL A 33 3.78 5.00 -5.67
N ALA A 34 4.24 4.74 -4.44
CA ALA A 34 4.11 5.65 -3.31
C ALA A 34 4.71 7.04 -3.60
N TYR A 35 5.93 7.07 -4.15
CA TYR A 35 6.60 8.31 -4.53
C TYR A 35 5.82 9.08 -5.60
N ILE A 36 5.41 8.39 -6.67
CA ILE A 36 4.66 9.00 -7.78
C ILE A 36 3.31 9.55 -7.28
N ALA A 37 2.57 8.77 -6.48
CA ALA A 37 1.28 9.19 -5.93
C ALA A 37 1.43 10.43 -5.03
N GLY A 38 2.44 10.46 -4.17
CA GLY A 38 2.77 11.63 -3.35
C GLY A 38 3.13 12.85 -4.19
N ALA A 39 3.95 12.68 -5.23
CA ALA A 39 4.36 13.77 -6.11
C ALA A 39 3.18 14.34 -6.92
N ILE A 40 2.28 13.48 -7.40
CA ILE A 40 1.04 13.91 -8.07
C ILE A 40 0.15 14.69 -7.08
N GLY A 41 -0.03 14.16 -5.87
CA GLY A 41 -0.82 14.82 -4.82
C GLY A 41 -0.27 16.20 -4.45
N GLN A 42 1.06 16.33 -4.39
CA GLN A 42 1.73 17.62 -4.19
C GLN A 42 1.48 18.59 -5.34
N GLU A 43 1.64 18.14 -6.59
CA GLU A 43 1.50 18.99 -7.77
C GLU A 43 0.07 19.54 -7.94
N ILE A 44 -0.95 18.73 -7.60
CA ILE A 44 -2.35 19.18 -7.66
C ILE A 44 -2.81 19.95 -6.40
N GLY A 45 -1.91 20.20 -5.45
CA GLY A 45 -2.17 21.02 -4.28
C GLY A 45 -2.97 20.34 -3.17
N LEU A 46 -2.88 19.01 -3.03
CA LEU A 46 -3.52 18.30 -1.91
C LEU A 46 -2.90 18.70 -0.56
N PRO A 47 -3.67 18.67 0.54
CA PRO A 47 -3.13 18.83 1.89
C PRO A 47 -2.04 17.80 2.23
N GLU A 48 -1.07 18.18 3.07
CA GLU A 48 0.09 17.33 3.43
C GLU A 48 -0.33 16.00 4.08
N ASP A 49 -1.40 16.00 4.88
CA ASP A 49 -1.96 14.81 5.50
C ASP A 49 -2.51 13.82 4.46
N ILE A 50 -3.15 14.32 3.40
CA ILE A 50 -3.64 13.50 2.28
C ILE A 50 -2.46 12.98 1.45
N GLN A 51 -1.46 13.82 1.17
CA GLN A 51 -0.23 13.37 0.48
C GLN A 51 0.45 12.23 1.26
N ARG A 52 0.53 12.34 2.60
CA ARG A 52 1.05 11.27 3.45
C ARG A 52 0.21 10.00 3.36
N GLN A 53 -1.12 10.10 3.31
CA GLN A 53 -1.99 8.95 3.12
C GLN A 53 -1.76 8.28 1.76
N LEU A 54 -1.59 9.05 0.68
CA LEU A 54 -1.27 8.52 -0.64
C LEU A 54 0.06 7.76 -0.66
N VAL A 55 1.09 8.30 0.00
CA VAL A 55 2.40 7.62 0.11
C VAL A 55 2.26 6.32 0.89
N LEU A 56 1.53 6.33 2.01
CA LEU A 56 1.28 5.11 2.79
C LEU A 56 0.48 4.09 1.97
N ALA A 57 -0.60 4.50 1.32
CA ALA A 57 -1.45 3.63 0.50
C ALA A 57 -0.67 3.01 -0.65
N GLY A 58 0.07 3.81 -1.43
CA GLY A 58 0.90 3.31 -2.52
C GLY A 58 1.96 2.29 -2.07
N SER A 59 2.45 2.43 -0.83
CA SER A 59 3.45 1.51 -0.26
C SER A 59 2.88 0.12 0.06
N VAL A 60 1.57 -0.01 0.25
CA VAL A 60 0.93 -1.27 0.67
C VAL A 60 -0.35 -1.61 -0.11
N HIS A 61 -0.61 -0.99 -1.26
CA HIS A 61 -1.87 -1.20 -1.98
C HIS A 61 -2.10 -2.67 -2.38
N ASP A 62 -1.04 -3.39 -2.78
CA ASP A 62 -1.13 -4.83 -3.10
C ASP A 62 -1.00 -5.75 -1.86
N ILE A 63 -1.23 -5.27 -0.64
CA ILE A 63 -1.07 -6.10 0.57
C ILE A 63 -2.02 -7.30 0.60
N GLY A 64 -3.16 -7.22 -0.08
CA GLY A 64 -4.10 -8.32 -0.23
C GLY A 64 -3.73 -9.33 -1.32
N GLY A 65 -2.74 -9.03 -2.18
CA GLY A 65 -2.24 -9.93 -3.21
C GLY A 65 -1.10 -10.79 -2.66
N LEU A 66 -1.42 -11.95 -2.11
CA LEU A 66 -0.52 -12.81 -1.35
C LEU A 66 0.14 -13.90 -2.20
N THR A 67 -0.43 -14.25 -3.35
CA THR A 67 0.14 -15.23 -4.28
C THR A 67 0.75 -14.56 -5.52
N VAL A 68 1.72 -15.24 -6.14
CA VAL A 68 2.34 -14.78 -7.39
C VAL A 68 1.30 -14.79 -8.51
N GLU A 69 0.39 -15.75 -8.49
CA GLU A 69 -0.73 -15.88 -9.41
C GLU A 69 -1.69 -14.69 -9.32
N GLU A 70 -2.05 -14.23 -8.12
CA GLU A 70 -2.88 -13.04 -7.87
C GLU A 70 -2.20 -11.75 -8.37
N ARG A 71 -0.89 -11.61 -8.16
CA ARG A 71 -0.16 -10.41 -8.64
C ARG A 71 0.03 -10.42 -10.16
N LEU A 72 0.23 -11.59 -10.76
CA LEU A 72 0.32 -11.74 -12.22
C LEU A 72 -1.05 -11.61 -12.89
N SER A 73 -2.14 -12.01 -12.23
CA SER A 73 -3.50 -11.79 -12.73
C SER A 73 -3.92 -10.33 -12.61
N ALA A 74 -3.50 -9.60 -11.58
CA ALA A 74 -3.71 -8.15 -11.45
C ALA A 74 -3.09 -7.34 -12.62
N LEU A 75 -2.07 -7.87 -13.31
CA LEU A 75 -1.52 -7.27 -14.54
C LEU A 75 -2.40 -7.47 -15.77
N LYS A 76 -3.41 -8.35 -15.70
CA LYS A 76 -4.40 -8.55 -16.76
C LYS A 76 -5.60 -7.67 -16.45
N PHE A 77 -5.76 -6.61 -17.24
CA PHE A 77 -6.97 -5.78 -17.21
C PHE A 77 -8.19 -6.68 -17.46
N GLU A 78 -9.16 -6.66 -16.53
CA GLU A 78 -10.39 -7.48 -16.47
C GLU A 78 -10.28 -8.86 -15.81
N ASP A 79 -9.81 -8.93 -14.56
CA ASP A 79 -9.87 -10.16 -13.75
C ASP A 79 -10.64 -9.94 -12.44
N GLU A 80 -11.54 -10.86 -12.07
CA GLU A 80 -12.27 -10.84 -10.79
C GLU A 80 -11.30 -10.90 -9.60
N LEU A 81 -10.13 -11.52 -9.79
CA LEU A 81 -9.03 -11.56 -8.83
C LEU A 81 -8.49 -10.15 -8.48
N ALA A 82 -8.65 -9.17 -9.38
CA ALA A 82 -8.28 -7.79 -9.09
C ALA A 82 -9.19 -7.13 -8.04
N LYS A 83 -10.44 -7.57 -7.91
CA LYS A 83 -11.35 -7.07 -6.86
C LYS A 83 -11.09 -7.73 -5.52
N GLU A 84 -10.76 -9.02 -5.54
CA GLU A 84 -10.51 -9.80 -4.33
C GLU A 84 -9.31 -9.29 -3.53
N HIS A 85 -8.19 -8.96 -4.19
CA HIS A 85 -7.03 -8.44 -3.45
C HIS A 85 -7.27 -7.05 -2.83
N ALA A 86 -8.06 -6.19 -3.48
CA ALA A 86 -8.43 -4.88 -2.93
C ALA A 86 -9.30 -5.04 -1.68
N GLU A 87 -10.31 -5.92 -1.73
CA GLU A 87 -11.17 -6.23 -0.57
C GLU A 87 -10.38 -6.81 0.61
N ILE A 88 -9.45 -7.74 0.33
CA ILE A 88 -8.54 -8.28 1.35
C ILE A 88 -7.64 -7.17 1.91
N GLY A 89 -7.08 -6.32 1.03
CA GLY A 89 -6.25 -5.19 1.41
C GLY A 89 -6.96 -4.23 2.36
N TYR A 90 -8.19 -3.83 2.00
CA TYR A 90 -9.08 -3.05 2.85
C TYR A 90 -9.28 -3.70 4.22
N CYS A 91 -9.62 -4.99 4.24
CA CYS A 91 -9.88 -5.72 5.48
C CYS A 91 -8.64 -5.77 6.38
N LEU A 92 -7.46 -6.04 5.82
CA LEU A 92 -6.20 -6.12 6.58
C LEU A 92 -5.83 -4.77 7.20
N LEU A 93 -5.93 -3.68 6.42
CA LEU A 93 -5.55 -2.35 6.88
C LEU A 93 -6.56 -1.76 7.86
N SER A 94 -7.85 -2.09 7.72
CA SER A 94 -8.93 -1.61 8.59
C SER A 94 -8.87 -2.16 10.02
N ILE A 95 -8.09 -3.23 10.27
CA ILE A 95 -7.90 -3.80 11.62
C ILE A 95 -7.23 -2.81 12.56
N PHE A 96 -6.29 -2.00 12.05
CA PHE A 96 -5.53 -1.07 12.86
C PHE A 96 -6.03 0.37 12.64
N GLU A 97 -6.63 0.97 13.67
CA GLU A 97 -7.29 2.28 13.58
C GLU A 97 -6.48 3.36 12.84
N PRO A 98 -5.17 3.54 13.10
CA PRO A 98 -4.36 4.54 12.39
C PRO A 98 -4.22 4.33 10.88
N LEU A 99 -4.52 3.13 10.36
CA LEU A 99 -4.46 2.79 8.94
C LEU A 99 -5.82 2.79 8.25
N LYS A 100 -6.94 3.02 8.95
CA LYS A 100 -8.25 3.09 8.29
C LYS A 100 -8.34 4.11 7.14
N PRO A 101 -7.78 5.34 7.24
CA PRO A 101 -7.79 6.26 6.10
C PRO A 101 -7.00 5.73 4.89
N VAL A 102 -5.98 4.91 5.15
CA VAL A 102 -5.20 4.24 4.10
C VAL A 102 -6.00 3.09 3.49
N ALA A 103 -6.74 2.35 4.31
CA ALA A 103 -7.61 1.27 3.85
C ALA A 103 -8.65 1.75 2.82
N GLU A 104 -9.26 2.92 3.03
CA GLU A 104 -10.26 3.46 2.08
C GLU A 104 -9.68 3.81 0.69
N ILE A 105 -8.36 3.89 0.54
CA ILE A 105 -7.66 4.16 -0.73
C ILE A 105 -7.28 2.85 -1.44
N VAL A 106 -7.09 1.78 -0.68
CA VAL A 106 -6.60 0.45 -1.11
C VAL A 106 -7.78 -0.46 -1.44
#